data_AF-A0A9Q0BTB0-F1
#
_entry.id   AF-A0A9Q0BTB0-F1
#
_cell.length_a   1.000
_cell.length_b   1.000
_cell.length_c   1.000
_cell.angle_alpha   90.00
_cell.angle_beta   90.00
_cell.angle_gamma   90.00
#
_symmetry.space_group_name_H-M   'P 1'
#
loop_
_entity.id
_entity.type
_entity.pdbx_description
1 polymer ?
#
loop_
_entity_poly.entity_id
_entity_poly.type
_entity_poly.pdbx_seq_one_letter_code
_entity_poly.pdbx_strand_id
1 'polypeptide(L)'
;MNPTTCYCKHRNVNPLKMKFSPFLKNTNRSFKCSCEHSEIEKLKNEMALVKKKLDEAYVTIAEMEFELDSVDLLALQNQWLREELMKLKSEKESVISRQEEEDPATRKNRRSYRQQVSAGVLEPQLESPTQVQRYGLILQQLKSNLIFQGNSLTTSETT
;
A
#
# COMPACT_ATOMS: atom_id res chain seq x y z
N MET A 1 -74.64 1.76 -19.69
CA MET A 1 -73.65 0.95 -18.95
C MET A 1 -73.21 1.75 -17.73
N ASN A 2 -73.41 1.22 -16.52
CA ASN A 2 -73.13 1.97 -15.28
C ASN A 2 -71.61 2.07 -15.03
N PRO A 3 -71.07 3.26 -14.71
CA PRO A 3 -69.62 3.51 -14.58
C PRO A 3 -68.99 2.97 -13.28
N THR A 4 -69.73 2.18 -12.49
CA THR A 4 -69.38 1.82 -11.10
C THR A 4 -68.78 0.42 -10.93
N THR A 5 -68.49 -0.30 -12.01
CA THR A 5 -67.99 -1.69 -11.95
C THR A 5 -66.52 -1.74 -12.35
N CYS A 6 -65.64 -2.15 -11.43
CA CYS A 6 -64.24 -2.43 -11.76
C CYS A 6 -64.00 -3.94 -11.89
N TYR A 7 -63.34 -4.34 -12.98
CA TYR A 7 -62.95 -5.72 -13.23
C TYR A 7 -61.42 -5.85 -13.16
N CYS A 8 -60.88 -6.28 -12.01
CA CYS A 8 -59.52 -6.80 -11.94
C CYS A 8 -59.56 -8.29 -12.32
N LYS A 9 -58.66 -8.74 -13.22
CA LYS A 9 -58.68 -10.10 -13.83
C LYS A 9 -58.78 -11.28 -12.84
N HIS A 10 -58.51 -11.10 -11.55
CA HIS A 10 -58.51 -12.16 -10.55
C HIS A 10 -59.47 -11.97 -9.36
N ARG A 11 -60.26 -10.88 -9.27
CA ARG A 11 -61.32 -10.73 -8.26
C ARG A 11 -62.49 -9.88 -8.77
N ASN A 12 -63.70 -10.43 -8.70
CA ASN A 12 -64.93 -9.67 -8.94
C ASN A 12 -65.26 -8.86 -7.68
N VAL A 13 -64.72 -7.65 -7.60
CA VAL A 13 -64.99 -6.72 -6.49
C VAL A 13 -66.29 -5.97 -6.81
N ASN A 14 -67.41 -6.69 -6.73
CA ASN A 14 -68.72 -6.12 -7.00
C ASN A 14 -69.18 -5.31 -5.76
N PRO A 15 -69.27 -3.97 -5.83
CA PRO A 15 -69.59 -3.14 -4.67
C PRO A 15 -71.03 -3.35 -4.16
N LEU A 16 -71.88 -4.02 -4.94
CA LEU A 16 -73.28 -4.30 -4.62
C LEU A 16 -73.48 -5.28 -3.44
N LYS A 17 -72.42 -5.90 -2.91
CA LYS A 17 -72.51 -6.77 -1.72
C LYS A 17 -72.15 -6.08 -0.40
N MET A 18 -71.77 -4.80 -0.42
CA MET A 18 -71.66 -4.02 0.81
C MET A 18 -73.02 -3.39 1.09
N LYS A 19 -73.72 -3.89 2.11
CA LYS A 19 -74.97 -3.30 2.62
C LYS A 19 -74.65 -1.90 3.15
N PHE A 20 -74.77 -0.88 2.31
CA PHE A 20 -74.61 0.50 2.74
C PHE A 20 -75.84 0.90 3.57
N SER A 21 -75.58 1.31 4.81
CA SER A 21 -76.54 2.03 5.65
C SER A 21 -77.10 3.24 4.89
N PRO A 22 -78.39 3.61 5.04
CA PRO A 22 -79.07 4.58 4.18
C PRO A 22 -78.52 6.02 4.20
N PHE A 23 -77.51 6.29 5.02
CA PHE A 23 -77.05 7.65 5.36
C PHE A 23 -76.02 8.27 4.41
N LEU A 24 -75.53 7.53 3.41
CA LEU A 24 -74.47 8.03 2.51
C LEU A 24 -74.96 8.10 1.05
N LYS A 25 -76.03 8.86 0.80
CA LYS A 25 -76.58 9.07 -0.54
C LYS A 25 -76.04 10.29 -1.29
N ASN A 26 -75.08 11.04 -0.73
CA ASN A 26 -74.64 12.27 -1.38
C ASN A 26 -73.14 12.51 -1.28
N THR A 27 -72.35 11.71 -2.01
CA THR A 27 -71.04 12.20 -2.48
C THR A 27 -70.76 11.61 -3.86
N ASN A 28 -70.62 12.47 -4.87
CA ASN A 28 -70.03 12.16 -6.17
C ASN A 28 -68.53 11.83 -5.99
N ARG A 29 -68.22 10.72 -5.30
CA ARG A 29 -66.86 10.20 -5.24
C ARG A 29 -66.65 9.29 -6.44
N SER A 30 -65.80 9.74 -7.35
CA SER A 30 -65.26 8.92 -8.43
C SER A 30 -64.57 7.70 -7.81
N PHE A 31 -65.13 6.51 -8.06
CA PHE A 31 -64.52 5.26 -7.66
C PHE A 31 -63.26 5.03 -8.51
N LYS A 32 -62.07 5.32 -7.95
CA LYS A 32 -60.79 5.01 -8.61
C LYS A 32 -60.43 3.57 -8.30
N CYS A 33 -60.55 2.69 -9.28
CA CYS A 33 -60.13 1.31 -9.12
C CYS A 33 -58.60 1.18 -9.24
N SER A 34 -57.95 0.68 -8.20
CA SER A 34 -56.51 0.37 -8.20
C SER A 34 -56.30 -1.13 -8.05
N CYS A 35 -55.96 -1.82 -9.15
CA CYS A 35 -55.58 -3.24 -9.11
C CYS A 35 -54.08 -3.38 -8.77
N GLU A 36 -53.69 -4.52 -8.18
CA GLU A 36 -52.35 -4.96 -7.70
C GLU A 36 -51.14 -4.75 -8.65
N HIS A 37 -51.36 -4.28 -9.87
CA HIS A 37 -50.30 -3.98 -10.85
C HIS A 37 -49.25 -3.01 -10.31
N SER A 38 -49.63 -2.09 -9.41
CA SER A 38 -48.69 -1.14 -8.81
C SER A 38 -47.68 -1.78 -7.85
N GLU A 39 -48.05 -2.88 -7.20
CA GLU A 39 -47.15 -3.57 -6.25
C GLU A 39 -46.15 -4.45 -7.00
N ILE A 40 -46.61 -5.12 -8.06
CA ILE A 40 -45.73 -5.91 -8.94
C ILE A 40 -44.71 -5.02 -9.64
N GLU A 41 -45.13 -3.84 -10.13
CA GLU A 41 -44.22 -2.84 -10.73
C GLU A 41 -43.18 -2.33 -9.71
N LYS A 42 -43.60 -2.05 -8.48
CA LYS A 42 -42.67 -1.64 -7.39
C LYS A 42 -41.66 -2.74 -7.08
N LEU A 43 -42.12 -3.98 -6.92
CA LEU A 43 -41.25 -5.14 -6.66
C LEU A 43 -40.24 -5.36 -7.79
N LYS A 44 -40.65 -5.19 -9.06
CA LYS A 44 -39.74 -5.26 -10.21
C LYS A 44 -38.67 -4.17 -10.16
N ASN A 45 -39.05 -2.94 -9.82
CA ASN A 45 -38.11 -1.83 -9.71
C ASN A 45 -37.12 -2.03 -8.55
N GLU A 46 -37.60 -2.50 -7.39
CA GLU A 46 -36.75 -2.84 -6.26
C GLU A 46 -35.77 -3.97 -6.61
N MET A 47 -36.25 -5.01 -7.30
CA MET A 47 -35.39 -6.11 -7.75
C MET A 47 -34.32 -5.65 -8.75
N ALA A 48 -34.68 -4.74 -9.67
CA ALA A 48 -33.73 -4.15 -10.61
C ALA A 48 -32.66 -3.31 -9.89
N LEU A 49 -33.06 -2.53 -8.88
CA LEU A 49 -32.14 -1.74 -8.07
C LEU A 49 -31.16 -2.62 -7.27
N VAL A 50 -31.67 -3.70 -6.66
CA VAL A 50 -30.85 -4.65 -5.90
C VAL A 50 -29.85 -5.34 -6.81
N LYS A 51 -30.27 -5.80 -8.00
CA LYS A 51 -29.36 -6.40 -8.99
C LYS A 51 -28.25 -5.43 -9.39
N LYS A 52 -28.60 -4.18 -9.69
CA LYS A 52 -27.61 -3.16 -10.03
C LYS A 52 -26.58 -2.95 -8.92
N LYS A 53 -27.03 -2.82 -7.67
CA LYS A 53 -26.13 -2.68 -6.51
C LYS A 53 -25.25 -3.91 -6.29
N LEU A 54 -25.79 -5.10 -6.58
CA LEU A 54 -25.03 -6.34 -6.49
C LEU A 54 -23.94 -6.39 -7.56
N ASP A 55 -24.26 -6.01 -8.79
CA ASP A 55 -23.27 -5.92 -9.88
C ASP A 55 -22.17 -4.88 -9.56
N GLU A 56 -22.55 -3.72 -9.03
CA GLU A 56 -21.60 -2.70 -8.56
C GLU A 56 -20.70 -3.22 -7.44
N ALA A 57 -21.27 -3.96 -6.48
CA ALA A 57 -20.49 -4.57 -5.40
C ALA A 57 -19.50 -5.62 -5.92
N TYR A 58 -19.88 -6.43 -6.92
CA TYR A 58 -18.97 -7.39 -7.55
C TYR A 58 -17.79 -6.71 -8.26
N VAL A 59 -18.00 -5.56 -8.88
CA VAL A 59 -16.90 -4.78 -9.47
C VAL A 59 -15.93 -4.31 -8.39
N THR A 60 -16.44 -3.76 -7.29
CA THR A 60 -15.59 -3.33 -6.16
C THR A 60 -14.84 -4.50 -5.52
N ILE A 61 -15.47 -5.67 -5.38
CA ILE A 61 -14.81 -6.88 -4.88
C ILE A 61 -13.65 -7.28 -5.79
N ALA A 62 -13.87 -7.29 -7.11
CA ALA A 62 -12.82 -7.62 -8.07
C ALA A 62 -11.64 -6.64 -8.02
N GLU A 63 -11.89 -5.35 -7.81
CA GLU A 63 -10.83 -4.34 -7.60
C GLU A 63 -10.04 -4.63 -6.32
N MET A 64 -10.73 -4.93 -5.21
CA MET A 64 -10.07 -5.29 -3.94
C MET A 64 -9.27 -6.59 -4.02
N GLU A 65 -9.75 -7.60 -4.75
CA GLU A 65 -9.03 -8.85 -4.99
C GLU A 65 -7.71 -8.60 -5.74
N PHE A 66 -7.74 -7.74 -6.78
CA PHE A 66 -6.53 -7.34 -7.50
C PHE A 66 -5.53 -6.60 -6.60
N GLU A 67 -5.99 -5.70 -5.72
CA GLU A 67 -5.12 -5.01 -4.77
C GLU A 67 -4.49 -5.98 -3.76
N LEU A 68 -5.25 -6.98 -3.29
CA LEU A 68 -4.74 -8.00 -2.37
C LEU A 68 -3.63 -8.86 -3.01
N ASP A 69 -3.76 -9.25 -4.27
CA ASP A 69 -2.70 -9.98 -4.99
C ASP A 69 -1.38 -9.18 -5.06
N SER A 70 -1.45 -7.85 -5.07
CA SER A 70 -0.26 -6.98 -5.04
C SER A 70 0.47 -6.98 -3.69
N VAL A 71 -0.23 -7.32 -2.59
CA VAL A 71 0.35 -7.38 -1.25
C VAL A 71 1.33 -8.53 -1.13
N ASP A 72 1.04 -9.69 -1.72
CA ASP A 72 1.93 -10.86 -1.72
C ASP A 72 3.23 -10.58 -2.48
N LEU A 73 3.13 -9.86 -3.61
CA LEU A 73 4.30 -9.40 -4.35
C LEU A 73 5.16 -8.44 -3.51
N LEU A 74 4.54 -7.49 -2.81
CA LEU A 74 5.23 -6.57 -1.91
C LEU A 74 5.84 -7.29 -0.69
N ALA A 75 5.21 -8.36 -0.19
CA ALA A 75 5.74 -9.17 0.88
C ALA A 75 7.04 -9.90 0.45
N LEU A 76 7.04 -10.49 -0.75
CA LEU A 76 8.23 -11.11 -1.34
C LEU A 76 9.36 -10.09 -1.54
N GLN A 77 9.07 -8.91 -2.08
CA GLN A 77 10.06 -7.85 -2.24
C GLN A 77 10.62 -7.38 -0.88
N ASN A 78 9.77 -7.21 0.12
CA ASN A 78 10.21 -6.85 1.48
C ASN A 78 11.10 -7.93 2.09
N GLN A 79 10.78 -9.21 1.88
CA GLN A 79 11.62 -10.30 2.35
C GLN A 79 13.00 -10.26 1.68
N TRP A 80 13.04 -10.13 0.36
CA TRP A 80 14.30 -10.05 -0.39
C TRP A 80 15.18 -8.87 0.06
N LEU A 81 14.58 -7.70 0.27
CA LEU A 81 15.29 -6.53 0.80
C LEU A 81 15.84 -6.75 2.21
N ARG A 82 15.11 -7.47 3.08
CA ARG A 82 15.57 -7.81 4.43
C ARG A 82 16.76 -8.77 4.39
N GLU A 83 16.71 -9.76 3.50
CA GLU A 83 17.81 -10.71 3.29
C GLU A 83 19.07 -9.99 2.78
N GLU A 84 18.93 -9.10 1.80
CA GLU A 84 20.06 -8.31 1.27
C GLU A 84 20.62 -7.35 2.34
N LEU A 85 19.75 -6.71 3.15
CA LEU A 85 20.20 -5.89 4.27
C LEU A 85 20.97 -6.70 5.33
N MET A 86 20.56 -7.93 5.61
CA MET A 86 21.28 -8.82 6.53
C MET A 86 22.64 -9.21 5.97
N LYS A 87 22.71 -9.53 4.68
CA LYS A 87 23.96 -9.82 3.98
C LYS A 87 24.92 -8.63 4.02
N LEU A 88 24.46 -7.44 3.64
CA LEU A 88 25.27 -6.22 3.66
C LEU A 88 25.70 -5.82 5.08
N LYS A 89 24.84 -6.04 6.10
CA LYS A 89 25.24 -5.84 7.50
C LYS A 89 26.36 -6.78 7.91
N SER A 90 26.25 -8.07 7.57
CA SER A 90 27.30 -9.05 7.88
C SER A 90 28.62 -8.74 7.16
N GLU A 91 28.53 -8.26 5.92
CA GLU A 91 29.69 -7.82 5.13
C GLU A 91 30.31 -6.55 5.73
N LYS A 92 29.50 -5.58 6.16
CA LYS A 92 29.99 -4.35 6.79
C LYS A 92 30.59 -4.58 8.18
N GLU A 93 30.07 -5.52 8.97
CA GLU A 93 30.67 -5.96 10.23
C GLU A 93 32.07 -6.55 10.00
N SER A 94 32.29 -7.20 8.86
CA SER A 94 33.61 -7.74 8.47
C SER A 94 34.57 -6.68 7.91
N VAL A 95 34.06 -5.60 7.31
CA VAL A 95 34.87 -4.54 6.69
C VAL A 95 35.24 -3.43 7.68
N ILE A 96 34.44 -3.20 8.74
CA ILE A 96 34.83 -2.32 9.86
C ILE A 96 35.53 -3.17 10.92
N SER A 97 36.66 -3.78 10.57
CA SER A 97 37.62 -4.17 11.60
C SER A 97 38.17 -2.90 12.22
N ARG A 98 37.59 -2.51 13.37
CA ARG A 98 38.08 -1.42 14.23
C ARG A 98 39.36 -1.83 14.97
N GLN A 99 40.22 -2.64 14.33
CA GLN A 99 41.53 -3.08 14.83
C GLN A 99 42.68 -2.32 14.16
N GLU A 100 42.52 -1.02 13.87
CA GLU A 100 43.70 -0.17 13.95
C GLU A 100 43.96 0.07 15.45
N GLU A 101 44.57 -0.92 16.09
CA GLU A 101 45.22 -0.76 17.37
C GLU A 101 46.33 0.29 17.16
N GLU A 102 45.99 1.56 17.40
CA GLU A 102 46.90 2.69 17.25
C GLU A 102 48.16 2.41 18.07
N ASP A 103 49.32 2.31 17.40
CA ASP A 103 50.62 2.04 18.02
C ASP A 103 50.80 2.93 19.28
N PRO A 104 51.11 2.35 20.46
CA PRO A 104 51.27 3.11 21.69
C PRO A 104 52.27 4.27 21.56
N ALA A 105 53.28 4.19 20.69
CA ALA A 105 54.20 5.28 20.41
C ALA A 105 53.49 6.48 19.76
N THR A 106 52.67 6.22 18.73
CA THR A 106 51.89 7.23 18.02
C THR A 106 50.88 7.92 18.95
N ARG A 107 50.21 7.15 19.81
CA ARG A 107 49.28 7.67 20.83
C ARG A 107 49.99 8.58 21.84
N LYS A 108 51.17 8.17 22.31
CA LYS A 108 52.00 8.96 23.25
C LYS A 108 52.46 10.27 22.61
N ASN A 109 52.90 10.23 21.37
CA ASN A 109 53.35 11.41 20.61
C ASN A 109 52.20 12.41 20.42
N ARG A 110 51.00 11.95 20.05
CA ARG A 110 49.81 12.81 19.91
C ARG A 110 49.44 13.51 21.21
N ARG A 111 49.55 12.80 22.34
CA ARG A 111 49.28 13.37 23.68
C ARG A 111 50.32 14.42 24.06
N SER A 112 51.60 14.13 23.82
CA SER A 112 52.69 15.07 24.08
C SER A 112 52.55 16.33 23.23
N TYR A 113 52.25 16.18 21.93
CA TYR A 113 51.99 17.32 21.04
C TYR A 113 50.86 18.20 21.56
N ARG A 114 49.71 17.62 21.94
CA ARG A 114 48.59 18.40 22.51
C ARG A 114 48.99 19.17 23.77
N GLN A 115 49.76 18.54 24.66
CA GLN A 115 50.26 19.20 25.87
C GLN A 115 51.20 20.36 25.53
N GLN A 116 52.09 20.19 24.56
CA GLN A 116 53.02 21.24 24.13
C GLN A 116 52.29 22.40 23.44
N VAL A 117 51.25 22.13 22.64
CA VAL A 117 50.39 23.16 22.05
C VAL A 117 49.61 23.92 23.13
N SER A 118 49.01 23.22 24.09
CA SER A 118 48.31 23.86 25.21
C SER A 118 49.23 24.69 26.11
N ALA A 119 50.50 24.27 26.24
CA ALA A 119 51.53 25.01 26.96
C ALA A 119 52.14 26.17 26.15
N GLY A 120 51.70 26.39 24.91
CA GLY A 120 52.23 27.45 24.03
C GLY A 120 53.66 27.19 23.53
N VAL A 121 54.17 25.96 23.68
CA VAL A 121 55.51 25.55 23.23
C VAL A 121 55.53 25.27 21.72
N LEU A 122 54.41 24.82 21.16
CA LEU A 122 54.23 24.56 19.74
C LEU A 122 52.99 25.26 19.21
N GLU A 123 53.05 25.78 17.98
CA GLU A 123 51.86 26.28 17.30
C GLU A 123 50.99 25.13 16.77
N PRO A 124 49.64 25.28 16.79
CA PRO A 124 48.75 24.32 16.17
C PRO A 124 49.03 24.21 14.66
N GLN A 125 49.40 23.01 14.21
CA GLN A 125 49.48 22.69 12.79
C GLN A 125 48.05 22.71 12.21
N LEU A 126 47.74 23.71 11.39
CA LEU A 126 46.43 23.91 10.75
C LEU A 126 46.29 23.15 9.42
N GLU A 127 47.25 22.30 9.06
CA GLU A 127 47.20 21.52 7.83
C GLU A 127 46.02 20.53 7.89
N SER A 128 44.92 20.93 7.26
CA SER A 128 43.85 20.00 6.96
C SER A 128 44.39 18.96 5.99
N PRO A 129 44.20 17.65 6.24
CA PRO A 129 44.67 16.63 5.33
C PRO A 129 44.11 16.90 3.93
N THR A 130 44.97 16.78 2.92
CA THR A 130 44.57 16.94 1.52
C THR A 130 43.46 15.94 1.19
N GLN A 131 42.63 16.23 0.20
CA GLN A 131 41.55 15.32 -0.21
C GLN A 131 42.08 13.91 -0.53
N VAL A 132 43.30 13.82 -1.08
CA VAL A 132 44.02 12.57 -1.33
C VAL A 132 44.40 11.84 -0.04
N GLN A 133 44.76 12.53 1.04
CA GLN A 133 44.98 11.89 2.33
C GLN A 133 43.68 11.44 2.99
N ARG A 134 42.57 12.18 2.79
CA ARG A 134 41.26 11.83 3.34
C ARG A 134 40.62 10.61 2.67
N TYR A 135 40.75 10.50 1.34
CA TYR A 135 40.04 9.49 0.56
C TYR A 135 40.98 8.56 -0.22
N GLY A 136 42.29 8.79 -0.20
CA GLY A 136 43.25 8.04 -1.02
C GLY A 136 43.30 6.57 -0.65
N LEU A 137 43.24 6.22 0.64
CA LEU A 137 43.16 4.83 1.08
C LEU A 137 41.87 4.15 0.61
N ILE A 138 40.73 4.84 0.70
CA ILE A 138 39.44 4.33 0.23
C ILE A 138 39.46 4.11 -1.28
N LEU A 139 40.01 5.06 -2.04
CA LEU A 139 40.11 4.96 -3.50
C LEU A 139 41.10 3.86 -3.93
N GLN A 140 42.21 3.69 -3.21
CA GLN A 140 43.18 2.64 -3.48
C GLN A 140 42.60 1.26 -3.18
N GLN A 141 41.84 1.12 -2.10
CA GLN A 141 41.18 -0.12 -1.69
C GLN A 141 40.03 -0.50 -2.64
N LEU A 142 39.24 0.47 -3.09
CA LEU A 142 38.24 0.26 -4.14
C LEU A 142 38.90 -0.17 -5.47
N LYS A 143 40.03 0.45 -5.83
CA LYS A 143 40.77 0.10 -7.03
C LYS A 143 41.36 -1.31 -6.96
N SER A 144 41.91 -1.73 -5.81
CA SER A 144 42.39 -3.10 -5.63
C SER A 144 41.26 -4.13 -5.66
N ASN A 145 40.08 -3.81 -5.08
CA ASN A 145 38.92 -4.71 -5.09
C ASN A 145 38.34 -4.88 -6.51
N LEU A 146 38.30 -3.81 -7.31
CA LEU A 146 37.91 -3.87 -8.72
C LEU A 146 38.88 -4.71 -9.56
N ILE A 147 40.19 -4.59 -9.31
CA ILE A 147 41.21 -5.41 -10.01
C ILE A 147 41.07 -6.89 -9.64
N PHE A 148 40.75 -7.19 -8.37
CA PHE A 148 40.57 -8.58 -7.91
C PHE A 148 39.32 -9.25 -8.52
N GLN A 149 38.22 -8.50 -8.68
CA GLN A 149 37.02 -8.99 -9.39
C GLN A 149 37.27 -9.20 -10.89
N GLY A 150 38.06 -8.32 -11.53
CA GLY A 150 38.42 -8.46 -12.95
C GLY A 150 39.27 -9.71 -13.25
N ASN A 151 40.16 -10.10 -12.34
CA ASN A 151 41.02 -11.27 -12.51
C ASN A 151 40.35 -12.62 -12.17
N SER A 152 39.24 -12.60 -11.41
CA SER A 152 38.47 -13.81 -11.12
C SER A 152 37.51 -14.20 -12.26
N LEU A 153 37.07 -13.25 -13.09
CA LEU A 153 36.25 -13.57 -14.27
C LEU A 153 37.09 -14.17 -15.42
N THR A 154 38.34 -13.76 -15.60
CA THR A 154 39.17 -14.20 -16.73
C THR A 154 39.81 -15.58 -16.58
N THR A 155 39.76 -16.18 -15.39
CA THR A 155 40.36 -17.50 -15.11
C THR A 155 39.37 -18.67 -15.20
N SER A 156 38.08 -18.40 -15.48
CA SER A 156 37.03 -19.43 -15.56
C SER A 156 36.66 -19.88 -16.98
N GLU A 157 37.28 -19.33 -18.04
CA GLU A 157 36.99 -19.69 -19.44
C GLU A 157 38.06 -20.55 -20.14
N THR A 158 39.00 -21.17 -19.40
CA THR A 158 39.95 -22.12 -20.00
C THR A 158 40.17 -23.37 -19.15
N THR A 159 39.24 -24.32 -19.27
CA THR A 159 39.50 -25.77 -19.18
C THR A 159 38.34 -26.54 -19.75
#